data_AF-A0A9Q2EV58-F1
#
_entry.id   AF-A0A9Q2EV58-F1
#
_cell.length_a   1.000
_cell.length_b   1.000
_cell.length_c   1.000
_cell.angle_alpha   90.00
_cell.angle_beta   90.00
_cell.angle_gamma   90.00
#
_symmetry.space_group_name_H-M   'P 1'
#
loop_
_entity.id
_entity.type
_entity.pdbx_description
1 polymer ?
#
loop_
_entity_poly.entity_id
_entity_poly.type
_entity_poly.pdbx_seq_one_letter_code
_entity_poly.pdbx_strand_id
1 'polypeptide(L)'
;MLQNFHLHDSELDGSTLKYALYAVLFFIIETQCTGVRLIEPINDSVANYYITQGFEDITGGSKTILWRSSENLLQWLREDIQVVNDDVEGEYFLGDNHLNENEFNGGENGN
;
A
#
# COMPACT_ATOMS: atom_id res chain seq x y z
N MET A 1 -2.76 -5.85 -19.48
CA MET A 1 -1.43 -6.44 -19.20
C MET A 1 -0.68 -5.44 -18.35
N LEU A 2 -0.42 -5.76 -17.08
CA LEU A 2 0.31 -4.91 -16.16
C LEU A 2 1.68 -5.54 -15.94
N GLN A 3 2.71 -5.00 -16.61
CA GLN A 3 4.07 -5.55 -16.56
C GLN A 3 5.11 -4.47 -16.84
N ASN A 4 6.33 -4.71 -16.37
CA ASN A 4 7.46 -3.83 -16.65
C ASN A 4 8.05 -4.18 -18.03
N PHE A 5 8.31 -3.17 -18.85
CA PHE A 5 8.87 -3.33 -20.21
C PHE A 5 10.33 -2.83 -20.29
N HIS A 6 11.15 -3.13 -19.29
CA HIS A 6 12.59 -2.92 -19.37
C HIS A 6 13.27 -3.93 -20.32
N LEU A 7 14.55 -3.71 -20.61
CA LEU A 7 15.38 -4.60 -21.45
C LEU A 7 15.47 -6.05 -20.92
N HIS A 8 15.10 -6.25 -19.65
CA HIS A 8 14.96 -7.55 -19.00
C HIS A 8 13.54 -7.69 -18.44
N ASP A 9 12.90 -8.81 -18.77
CA ASP A 9 11.58 -9.20 -18.29
C ASP A 9 11.60 -9.21 -16.75
N SER A 10 10.96 -8.21 -16.15
CA SER A 10 10.97 -7.99 -14.71
C SER A 10 9.55 -7.75 -14.20
N GLU A 11 9.35 -8.08 -12.93
CA GLU A 11 8.14 -7.70 -12.22
C GLU A 11 7.99 -6.18 -12.16
N LEU A 12 6.75 -5.72 -12.08
CA LEU A 12 6.50 -4.38 -11.54
C LEU A 12 6.80 -4.44 -10.06
N ASP A 13 7.88 -3.78 -9.67
CA ASP A 13 8.32 -3.76 -8.28
C ASP A 13 7.25 -3.20 -7.34
N GLY A 14 7.40 -3.48 -6.04
CA GLY A 14 6.34 -3.30 -5.04
C GLY A 14 5.69 -1.92 -5.03
N SER A 15 6.46 -0.83 -5.17
CA SER A 15 5.87 0.52 -5.23
C SER A 15 5.08 0.74 -6.51
N THR A 16 5.64 0.33 -7.65
CA THR A 16 5.00 0.56 -8.95
C THR A 16 3.74 -0.29 -9.10
N LEU A 17 3.77 -1.55 -8.68
CA LEU A 17 2.59 -2.41 -8.63
C LEU A 17 1.52 -1.82 -7.70
N LYS A 18 1.91 -1.39 -6.50
CA LYS A 18 0.99 -0.79 -5.52
C LYS A 18 0.24 0.41 -6.11
N TYR A 19 0.93 1.36 -6.72
CA TYR A 19 0.29 2.52 -7.36
C TYR A 19 -0.59 2.13 -8.55
N ALA A 20 -0.19 1.13 -9.34
CA ALA A 20 -1.03 0.61 -10.41
C ALA A 20 -2.33 -0.01 -9.87
N LEU A 21 -2.26 -0.74 -8.75
CA LEU A 21 -3.45 -1.30 -8.09
C LEU A 21 -4.37 -0.22 -7.52
N TYR A 22 -3.84 0.92 -7.06
CA TYR A 22 -4.66 2.07 -6.68
C TYR A 22 -5.43 2.63 -7.87
N ALA A 23 -4.78 2.80 -9.03
CA ALA A 23 -5.45 3.26 -10.24
C ALA A 23 -6.55 2.28 -10.69
N VAL A 24 -6.27 0.98 -10.60
CA VAL A 24 -7.24 -0.09 -10.86
C VAL A 24 -8.43 -0.03 -9.89
N LEU A 25 -8.20 0.26 -8.61
CA LEU A 25 -9.26 0.39 -7.61
C LEU A 25 -10.23 1.52 -7.95
N PHE A 26 -9.73 2.68 -8.40
CA PHE A 26 -10.61 3.76 -8.87
C PHE A 26 -11.48 3.31 -10.06
N PHE A 27 -10.90 2.55 -10.99
CA PHE A 27 -11.66 1.99 -12.10
C PHE A 27 -12.71 0.96 -11.66
N ILE A 28 -12.36 0.08 -10.70
CA ILE A 28 -13.29 -0.89 -10.11
C ILE A 28 -14.48 -0.18 -9.47
N ILE A 29 -14.24 0.88 -8.71
CA ILE A 29 -15.29 1.66 -8.04
C ILE A 29 -16.26 2.27 -9.06
N GLU A 30 -15.73 2.87 -10.12
CA GLU A 30 -16.54 3.51 -11.15
C GLU A 30 -17.34 2.50 -11.98
N THR A 31 -16.73 1.36 -12.32
CA THR A 31 -17.32 0.38 -13.24
C THR A 31 -18.08 -0.75 -12.56
N GLN A 32 -17.97 -0.87 -11.23
CA GLN A 32 -18.54 -1.96 -10.42
C GLN A 32 -18.10 -3.36 -10.88
N CYS A 33 -16.90 -3.49 -11.45
CA CYS A 33 -16.38 -4.79 -11.84
C CYS A 33 -15.96 -5.61 -10.60
N THR A 34 -16.02 -6.94 -10.69
CA THR A 34 -15.81 -7.84 -9.55
C THR A 34 -14.33 -8.12 -9.22
N GLY A 35 -13.40 -7.48 -9.94
CA GLY A 35 -11.96 -7.69 -9.77
C GLY A 35 -11.19 -7.56 -11.07
N VAL A 36 -9.93 -8.00 -11.05
CA VAL A 36 -9.00 -7.86 -12.17
C VAL A 36 -8.28 -9.15 -12.51
N ARG A 37 -7.99 -9.29 -13.81
CA ARG A 37 -7.17 -10.36 -14.36
C ARG A 37 -5.84 -9.82 -14.85
N LEU A 38 -4.76 -10.47 -14.44
CA LEU A 38 -3.48 -10.41 -15.13
C LEU A 38 -3.44 -11.59 -16.11
N ILE A 39 -3.24 -11.27 -17.38
CA ILE A 39 -3.25 -12.24 -18.47
C ILE A 39 -1.81 -12.34 -18.98
N GLU A 40 -1.35 -13.57 -19.13
CA GLU A 40 -0.04 -13.96 -19.67
C GLU A 40 1.11 -13.21 -18.98
N PRO A 41 1.40 -13.50 -17.69
CA PRO A 41 2.65 -13.08 -17.10
C PRO A 41 3.82 -13.55 -17.97
N ILE A 42 4.80 -12.68 -18.18
CA ILE A 42 5.89 -12.90 -19.14
C ILE A 42 6.77 -14.12 -18.82
N ASN A 43 6.85 -14.49 -17.53
CA ASN A 43 7.52 -15.70 -17.08
C ASN A 43 7.00 -16.16 -15.70
N ASP A 44 7.42 -17.35 -15.27
CA ASP A 44 7.03 -17.95 -13.98
C ASP A 44 7.45 -17.12 -12.77
N SER A 45 8.58 -16.41 -12.83
CA SER A 45 9.04 -15.56 -11.73
C SER A 45 8.05 -14.42 -11.48
N VAL A 46 7.65 -13.73 -12.55
CA VAL A 46 6.66 -12.65 -12.50
C VAL A 46 5.29 -13.18 -12.08
N ALA A 47 4.89 -14.34 -12.56
CA ALA A 47 3.65 -14.97 -12.13
C ALA A 47 3.66 -15.30 -10.62
N ASN A 48 4.73 -15.92 -10.13
CA ASN A 48 4.91 -16.24 -8.72
C ASN A 48 4.91 -14.98 -7.86
N TYR A 49 5.58 -13.91 -8.32
CA TYR A 49 5.57 -12.62 -7.64
C TYR A 49 4.14 -12.12 -7.46
N TYR A 50 3.34 -12.03 -8.51
CA TYR A 50 1.94 -11.59 -8.38
C TYR A 50 1.11 -12.50 -7.48
N ILE A 51 1.37 -13.81 -7.45
CA ILE A 51 0.74 -14.72 -6.49
C ILE A 51 1.11 -14.33 -5.04
N THR A 52 2.37 -13.98 -4.76
CA THR A 52 2.76 -13.46 -3.44
C THR A 52 2.05 -12.16 -3.07
N GLN A 53 1.63 -11.38 -4.08
CA GLN A 53 0.89 -10.14 -3.90
C GLN A 53 -0.63 -10.35 -3.76
N GLY A 54 -1.08 -11.59 -3.59
CA GLY A 54 -2.49 -11.93 -3.33
C GLY A 54 -3.33 -12.17 -4.59
N PHE A 55 -2.71 -12.46 -5.73
CA PHE A 55 -3.42 -12.97 -6.90
C PHE A 55 -3.54 -14.50 -6.87
N GLU A 56 -4.63 -15.02 -7.42
CA GLU A 56 -4.94 -16.45 -7.50
C GLU A 56 -4.79 -16.95 -8.93
N ASP A 57 -4.15 -18.10 -9.12
CA ASP A 57 -4.13 -18.78 -10.42
C ASP A 57 -5.47 -19.49 -10.69
N ILE A 58 -6.22 -19.00 -11.68
CA ILE A 58 -7.50 -19.59 -12.10
C ILE A 58 -7.36 -20.55 -13.30
N THR A 59 -6.12 -20.84 -13.70
CA THR A 59 -5.80 -21.69 -14.86
C THR A 59 -5.24 -23.06 -14.48
N GLY A 60 -5.37 -23.45 -13.21
CA GLY A 60 -5.06 -24.80 -12.77
C GLY A 60 -3.56 -25.13 -12.79
N GLY A 61 -2.69 -24.12 -12.61
CA GLY A 61 -1.25 -24.28 -12.48
C GLY A 61 -0.46 -23.70 -13.65
N SER A 62 -1.08 -23.38 -14.79
CA SER A 62 -0.37 -22.77 -15.91
C SER A 62 -0.05 -21.29 -15.70
N LYS A 63 -0.65 -20.65 -14.68
CA LYS A 63 -0.45 -19.23 -14.31
C LYS A 63 -0.63 -18.26 -15.47
N THR A 64 -1.38 -18.64 -16.50
CA THR A 64 -1.61 -17.80 -17.67
C THR A 64 -2.70 -16.77 -17.40
N ILE A 65 -3.54 -16.98 -16.38
CA ILE A 65 -4.48 -15.98 -15.89
C ILE A 65 -4.43 -15.98 -14.36
N LEU A 66 -4.03 -14.84 -13.80
CA LEU A 66 -4.08 -14.57 -12.38
C LEU A 66 -5.24 -13.63 -12.08
N TRP A 67 -6.03 -13.93 -11.06
CA TRP A 67 -7.23 -13.20 -10.69
C TRP A 67 -7.09 -12.61 -9.29
N ARG A 68 -7.67 -11.42 -9.09
CA ARG A 68 -7.88 -10.89 -7.75
C ARG A 68 -9.21 -10.18 -7.68
N SER A 69 -10.00 -10.49 -6.65
CA SER A 69 -11.33 -9.89 -6.48
C SER A 69 -11.25 -8.44 -6.04
N SER A 70 -12.30 -7.67 -6.33
CA SER A 70 -12.47 -6.30 -5.84
C SER A 70 -12.43 -6.21 -4.32
N GLU A 71 -13.03 -7.18 -3.62
CA GLU A 71 -13.07 -7.24 -2.16
C GLU A 71 -11.66 -7.45 -1.59
N ASN A 72 -10.88 -8.36 -2.20
CA ASN A 72 -9.50 -8.61 -1.80
C ASN A 72 -8.61 -7.39 -2.04
N LEU A 73 -8.81 -6.67 -3.15
CA LEU A 73 -8.08 -5.43 -3.42
C LEU A 73 -8.44 -4.31 -2.42
N LEU A 74 -9.73 -4.16 -2.10
CA LEU A 74 -10.18 -3.17 -1.11
C LEU A 74 -9.68 -3.49 0.29
N GLN A 75 -9.67 -4.77 0.67
CA GLN A 75 -9.14 -5.22 1.96
C GLN A 75 -7.64 -4.91 2.06
N TRP A 76 -6.86 -5.25 1.03
CA TRP A 76 -5.45 -4.93 0.96
C TRP A 76 -5.16 -3.43 1.07
N LEU A 77 -5.95 -2.58 0.42
CA LEU A 77 -5.81 -1.12 0.55
C LEU A 77 -6.05 -0.65 1.99
N ARG A 78 -7.04 -1.23 2.69
CA ARG A 78 -7.33 -0.86 4.08
C ARG A 78 -6.19 -1.24 5.02
N GLU A 79 -5.64 -2.43 4.87
CA GLU A 79 -4.49 -2.90 5.65
C GLU A 79 -3.28 -2.00 5.43
N ASP A 80 -3.01 -1.61 4.18
CA ASP A 80 -1.91 -0.72 3.83
C ASP A 80 -2.06 0.69 4.43
N ILE A 81 -3.28 1.25 4.45
CA ILE A 81 -3.56 2.54 5.10
C ILE A 81 -3.41 2.44 6.63
N GLN A 82 -3.82 1.33 7.24
CA GLN A 82 -3.69 1.12 8.68
C GLN A 82 -2.22 1.10 9.11
N VAL A 83 -1.36 0.38 8.38
CA VAL A 83 0.09 0.37 8.64
C VAL A 83 0.67 1.78 8.60
N VAL A 84 0.30 2.59 7.60
CA VAL A 84 0.77 3.98 7.51
C VAL A 84 0.32 4.83 8.69
N ASN A 85 -0.91 4.64 9.17
CA ASN A 85 -1.40 5.40 10.33
C ASN A 85 -0.70 4.97 11.63
N ASP A 86 -0.45 3.67 11.82
CA ASP A 86 0.27 3.16 12.99
C ASP A 86 1.73 3.65 13.02
N ASP A 87 2.39 3.75 11.86
CA ASP A 87 3.75 4.31 11.73
C ASP A 87 3.77 5.82 12.03
N VAL A 88 2.71 6.55 11.64
CA VAL A 88 2.59 8.01 11.91
C VAL A 88 2.30 8.29 13.38
N GLU A 89 1.51 7.47 14.07
CA GLU A 89 1.28 7.61 15.52
C GLU A 89 2.53 7.29 16.36
N GLY A 90 3.45 6.48 15.83
CA GLY A 90 4.74 6.17 16.47
C GLY A 90 5.76 7.32 16.48
N GLU A 91 5.68 8.27 15.56
CA GLU A 91 6.64 9.38 15.46
C GLU A 91 6.32 10.61 16.32
N TYR A 92 5.13 10.70 16.94
CA TYR A 92 4.76 11.84 17.81
C TYR A 92 5.14 11.69 19.29
N PHE A 93 5.94 10.68 19.67
CA PHE A 93 6.35 10.44 21.07
C PHE A 93 7.81 10.81 21.42
N LEU A 94 8.44 11.71 20.68
CA LEU A 94 9.74 12.29 21.07
C LEU A 94 9.77 13.80 20.84
N GLY A 95 9.18 14.55 21.76
CA GLY A 95 9.55 15.96 21.91
C GLY A 95 8.45 16.85 22.47
N ASP A 96 8.23 16.79 23.78
CA ASP A 96 7.83 18.00 24.49
C ASP A 96 8.92 18.38 25.47
N ASN A 97 9.60 19.46 25.09
CA ASN A 97 10.55 20.20 25.89
C ASN A 97 9.93 20.52 27.25
N HIS A 98 10.60 20.11 28.33
CA HIS A 98 10.39 20.70 29.64
C HIS A 98 10.69 22.21 29.54
N LEU A 99 9.64 23.01 29.38
CA LEU A 99 9.71 24.45 29.52
C LEU A 99 10.10 24.75 30.96
N ASN A 100 11.25 25.40 31.09
CA ASN A 100 11.87 25.82 32.32
C ASN A 100 11.03 26.97 32.93
N GLU A 101 10.04 26.64 33.75
CA GLU A 101 9.31 27.63 34.56
C GLU A 101 10.21 28.11 35.70
N ASN A 102 11.03 29.14 35.47
CA ASN A 102 11.66 29.92 36.54
C ASN A 102 12.16 31.29 36.06
N GLU A 103 11.32 32.05 35.37
CA GLU A 103 11.47 33.51 35.31
C GLU A 103 10.07 34.13 35.27
N PHE A 104 9.55 34.54 36.43
CA PHE A 104 8.77 35.77 36.64
C PHE A 104 8.27 35.79 38.09
N ASN A 105 9.06 36.37 38.98
CA ASN A 105 8.55 36.80 40.29
C ASN A 105 8.99 38.26 40.52
N GLY A 106 8.22 39.17 39.93
CA GLY A 106 8.25 40.60 40.22
C GLY A 106 6.83 41.04 40.56
N GLY A 107 6.58 41.39 41.81
CA GLY A 107 5.27 41.86 42.27
C GLY A 107 5.15 41.95 43.78
N GLU A 108 5.60 43.10 44.31
CA GLU A 108 5.09 43.87 45.46
C GLU A 108 4.29 43.16 46.58
N ASN A 109 4.71 43.39 47.82
CA ASN A 109 3.79 43.67 48.93
C ASN A 109 4.45 44.61 49.95
N GLY A 110 3.81 45.75 50.18
CA GLY A 110 4.17 46.73 51.19
C GLY A 110 3.73 46.36 52.59
N ASN A 111 4.57 46.69 53.58
CA ASN A 111 4.30 47.63 54.67
C ASN A 111 5.60 47.88 55.44
#